data_AF-A0AAV3SB28-F1
#
_entry.id   AF-A0AAV3SB28-F1
#
_cell.length_a   1.000
_cell.length_b   1.000
_cell.length_c   1.000
_cell.angle_alpha   90.00
_cell.angle_beta   90.00
_cell.angle_gamma   90.00
#
_symmetry.space_group_name_H-M   'P 1'
#
loop_
_entity.id
_entity.type
_entity.pdbx_description
1 polymer ?
#
loop_
_entity_poly.entity_id
_entity_poly.type
_entity_poly.pdbx_seq_one_letter_code
_entity_poly.pdbx_strand_id
1 'polypeptide(L)' 'MAYTSKRCAECGFPTDENRPIRNDFQCVKCESGANADYNAVKNIGMRYVRRGQQSSRRTGDSQLALESGTVTSSGFAET' A
#
# COMPACT_ATOMS: atom_id res chain seq x y z
N MET A 1 -11.40 -0.95 -9.14
CA MET A 1 -10.46 -1.63 -8.22
C MET A 1 -11.21 -2.74 -7.50
N ALA A 2 -11.16 -3.99 -7.98
CA ALA A 2 -12.24 -4.94 -7.70
C ALA A 2 -11.98 -6.04 -6.64
N TYR A 3 -10.81 -6.10 -5.97
CA TYR A 3 -10.50 -7.26 -5.10
C TYR A 3 -9.72 -6.93 -3.80
N THR A 4 -9.70 -5.68 -3.33
CA THR A 4 -8.95 -5.33 -2.09
C THR A 4 -9.49 -6.02 -0.84
N SER A 5 -10.78 -6.35 -0.81
CA SER A 5 -11.40 -7.06 0.31
C SER A 5 -11.27 -8.58 0.24
N LYS A 6 -10.88 -9.14 -0.91
CA LYS A 6 -10.78 -10.59 -1.19
C LYS A 6 -9.35 -11.10 -1.32
N ARG A 7 -8.41 -10.20 -1.65
CA ARG A 7 -6.98 -10.50 -1.66
C ARG A 7 -6.47 -10.66 -0.23
N CYS A 8 -5.68 -11.70 0.04
CA CYS A 8 -4.95 -11.80 1.30
C CYS A 8 -3.83 -10.75 1.36
N ALA A 9 -3.80 -9.95 2.44
CA ALA A 9 -2.75 -8.97 2.67
C ALA A 9 -1.37 -9.60 2.89
N GLU A 10 -1.31 -10.81 3.43
CA GLU A 10 -0.06 -11.50 3.78
C GLU A 10 0.55 -12.19 2.54
N CYS A 11 -0.18 -13.12 1.90
CA CYS A 11 0.35 -13.91 0.79
C CYS A 11 -0.10 -13.43 -0.60
N GLY A 12 -1.07 -12.50 -0.67
CA GLY A 12 -1.56 -11.96 -1.93
C GLY A 12 -2.54 -12.83 -2.70
N PHE A 13 -2.93 -14.00 -2.21
CA PHE A 13 -3.89 -14.88 -2.90
C PHE A 13 -5.28 -14.24 -2.98
N PRO A 14 -5.87 -14.03 -4.18
CA PRO A 14 -7.21 -13.47 -4.32
C PRO A 14 -8.23 -14.58 -4.64
N THR A 15 -9.15 -14.83 -3.72
CA THR A 15 -10.33 -15.67 -3.97
C THR A 15 -11.53 -15.13 -3.20
N ASP A 16 -12.73 -15.45 -3.67
CA ASP A 16 -13.99 -15.05 -3.06
C ASP A 16 -14.19 -15.75 -1.70
N GLU A 17 -13.71 -16.99 -1.58
CA GLU A 17 -13.74 -17.79 -0.36
C GLU A 17 -12.98 -17.14 0.80
N ASN A 18 -12.05 -16.23 0.51
CA ASN A 18 -11.28 -15.56 1.55
C ASN A 18 -12.14 -14.59 2.39
N ARG A 19 -13.28 -14.14 1.86
CA ARG A 19 -14.23 -13.25 2.57
C ARG A 19 -15.63 -13.86 2.48
N PRO A 20 -15.91 -14.92 3.25
CA PRO A 20 -17.17 -15.64 3.15
C PRO A 20 -18.36 -14.78 3.63
N ILE A 21 -18.13 -13.91 4.60
CA ILE A 21 -19.13 -12.96 5.12
C ILE A 21 -18.52 -11.55 5.22
N ARG A 22 -19.38 -10.56 5.45
CA ARG A 22 -18.98 -9.14 5.37
C ARG A 22 -17.83 -8.77 6.31
N ASN A 23 -17.84 -9.25 7.55
CA ASN A 23 -16.91 -8.78 8.59
C ASN A 23 -15.68 -9.68 8.78
N ASP A 24 -15.71 -10.91 8.27
CA ASP A 24 -14.66 -11.89 8.51
C ASP A 24 -13.87 -12.18 7.24
N PHE A 25 -12.58 -12.39 7.43
CA PHE A 25 -11.64 -12.76 6.38
C PHE A 25 -10.76 -13.90 6.86
N GLN A 26 -10.63 -14.94 6.03
CA GLN A 26 -9.77 -16.09 6.28
C GLN A 26 -9.12 -16.53 4.96
N CYS A 27 -7.81 -16.40 4.85
CA CYS A 27 -7.12 -16.81 3.63
C CYS A 27 -7.10 -18.34 3.48
N VAL A 28 -7.67 -18.89 2.40
CA VAL A 28 -7.67 -20.35 2.17
C VAL A 28 -6.30 -20.91 1.80
N LYS A 29 -5.33 -20.04 1.44
CA LYS A 29 -3.98 -20.46 1.02
C LYS A 29 -2.96 -20.45 2.16
N CYS A 30 -3.02 -19.47 3.04
CA CYS A 30 -2.03 -19.27 4.11
C CYS A 30 -2.65 -19.15 5.50
N GLU A 31 -3.95 -19.39 5.61
CA GLU A 31 -4.70 -19.51 6.87
C GLU A 31 -4.71 -18.26 7.75
N SER A 32 -4.26 -17.12 7.22
CA SER A 32 -4.29 -15.84 7.93
C SER A 32 -5.73 -15.36 8.11
N GLY A 33 -6.14 -15.19 9.37
CA GLY A 33 -7.45 -14.67 9.76
C GLY A 33 -7.40 -13.21 10.22
N ALA A 34 -8.41 -12.43 9.85
CA ALA A 34 -8.58 -11.06 10.29
C ALA A 34 -10.02 -10.57 10.10
N ASN A 35 -10.35 -9.41 10.65
CA ASN A 35 -11.52 -8.66 10.18
C ASN A 35 -11.32 -8.25 8.70
N ALA A 36 -12.38 -8.34 7.90
CA ALA A 36 -12.33 -8.06 6.46
C ALA A 36 -11.93 -6.61 6.15
N ASP A 37 -12.36 -5.63 6.95
CA ASP A 37 -11.99 -4.22 6.78
C ASP A 37 -10.52 -4.01 7.14
N TYR A 38 -10.01 -4.68 8.17
CA TYR A 38 -8.60 -4.65 8.52
C TYR A 38 -7.71 -5.22 7.41
N ASN A 39 -8.08 -6.37 6.83
CA ASN A 39 -7.39 -6.93 5.66
C ASN A 39 -7.45 -5.98 4.45
N ALA A 40 -8.60 -5.33 4.21
CA ALA A 40 -8.74 -4.36 3.13
C ALA A 40 -7.84 -3.13 3.34
N VAL A 41 -7.77 -2.58 4.56
CA VAL A 41 -6.87 -1.45 4.90
C VAL A 41 -5.41 -1.86 4.68
N LYS A 42 -4.98 -3.03 5.14
CA LYS A 42 -3.62 -3.54 4.87
C LYS A 42 -3.33 -3.61 3.37
N ASN A 43 -4.24 -4.16 2.57
CA ASN A 43 -4.10 -4.22 1.11
C ASN A 43 -3.97 -2.83 0.47
N ILE A 44 -4.72 -1.84 0.95
CA ILE A 44 -4.62 -0.46 0.48
C ILE A 44 -3.28 0.15 0.91
N GLY A 45 -2.92 0.06 2.19
CA GLY A 45 -1.66 0.59 2.72
C GLY A 45 -0.44 0.04 1.99
N MET A 46 -0.39 -1.27 1.75
CA MET A 46 0.69 -1.91 1.01
C MET A 46 0.82 -1.42 -0.44
N ARG A 47 -0.25 -0.92 -1.07
CA ARG A 47 -0.14 -0.28 -2.40
C ARG A 47 0.61 1.04 -2.33
N TYR A 48 0.44 1.81 -1.27
CA TYR A 48 1.16 3.07 -1.09
C TYR A 48 2.62 2.82 -0.73
N VAL A 49 2.89 1.85 0.16
CA VAL A 49 4.26 1.43 0.49
C VAL A 49 5.02 1.00 -0.77
N ARG A 50 4.41 0.14 -1.62
CA ARG A 50 5.04 -0.35 -2.86
C ARG A 50 5.20 0.72 -3.95
N ARG A 51 4.38 1.77 -3.93
CA ARG A 51 4.54 2.91 -4.84
C ARG A 51 5.73 3.79 -4.42
N GLY A 52 6.28 3.62 -3.21
CA GLY A 52 7.31 4.51 -2.69
C GLY A 52 6.79 5.93 -2.48
N GLN A 53 7.69 6.83 -2.06
CA GLN A 53 7.36 8.25 -2.01
C GLN A 53 7.07 8.74 -3.43
N GLN A 54 5.86 9.24 -3.63
CA GLN A 54 5.46 9.87 -4.88
C GLN A 54 5.74 11.36 -4.73
N SER A 55 6.40 11.96 -5.72
CA SER A 55 6.44 13.42 -5.81
C SER A 55 5.01 13.93 -5.83
N SER A 56 4.71 14.88 -4.93
CA SER A 56 3.40 15.49 -4.91
C SER A 56 3.20 16.23 -6.24
N ARG A 57 2.08 15.98 -6.94
CA ARG A 57 1.76 16.75 -8.15
C ARG A 57 1.46 18.24 -7.85
N ARG A 58 1.33 18.63 -6.57
CA ARG A 58 0.86 19.97 -6.16
C ARG A 58 1.51 20.55 -4.89
N THR A 59 2.35 19.80 -4.19
CA THR A 59 3.19 20.33 -3.11
C THR A 59 4.56 20.46 -3.74
N GLY A 60 4.83 21.63 -4.32
CA GLY A 60 6.18 21.96 -4.75
C GLY A 60 7.10 21.76 -3.57
N ASP A 61 8.25 21.13 -3.80
CA ASP A 61 9.32 21.02 -2.81
C ASP A 61 9.56 22.43 -2.28
N SER A 62 9.01 22.70 -1.09
CA SER A 62 9.08 24.00 -0.46
C SER A 62 10.51 24.12 0.02
N GLN A 63 11.34 24.65 -0.88
CA GLN A 63 12.73 25.05 -0.74
C GLN A 63 13.29 24.80 0.66
N LEU A 64 13.66 23.54 0.92
CA LEU A 64 14.60 23.26 1.97
C LEU A 64 15.93 23.77 1.43
N ALA A 65 16.54 24.74 2.12
CA ALA A 65 17.87 25.21 1.79
C ALA A 65 18.86 24.09 2.08
N LEU A 66 19.04 23.19 1.12
CA LEU A 66 20.12 22.22 1.11
C LEU A 66 21.41 22.96 0.74
N GLU A 67 22.49 22.67 1.45
CA GLU A 67 23.81 23.30 1.24
C GLU A 67 24.35 23.07 -0.18
N SER A 68 23.93 21.97 -0.82
CA SER A 68 24.07 21.71 -2.26
C SER A 68 23.00 20.72 -2.73
N GLY A 69 22.67 20.76 -4.04
CA GLY A 69 21.84 19.75 -4.73
C GLY A 69 20.33 19.80 -4.48
N THR A 70 19.61 18.90 -5.17
CA THR A 70 18.15 18.75 -5.06
C THR A 70 17.81 17.35 -4.58
N VAL A 71 17.03 17.23 -3.50
CA VAL A 71 16.45 15.95 -3.09
C VAL A 71 15.15 15.74 -3.84
N THR A 72 15.12 14.71 -4.67
CA THR A 72 13.90 14.22 -5.32
C THR A 72 13.27 13.10 -4.49
N SER A 73 12.02 12.73 -4.78
CA SER A 73 11.38 11.56 -4.17
C SER A 73 12.13 10.24 -4.44
N SER A 74 13.06 10.23 -5.40
CA SER A 74 13.97 9.12 -5.72
C SER A 74 15.35 9.22 -5.05
N GLY A 75 15.61 10.26 -4.26
CA GLY A 75 16.90 10.50 -3.62
C GLY A 75 17.60 11.79 -4.11
N PHE A 76 18.84 11.97 -3.67
CA PHE A 76 19.66 13.13 -4.01
C PHE A 76 20.16 13.05 -5.46
N ALA A 77 19.96 14.11 -6.23
CA ALA A 77 20.55 14.27 -7.55
C ALA A 77 21.66 15.34 -7.47
N GLU A 78 22.90 14.90 -7.68
CA GLU A 78 24.04 15.80 -7.91
C GLU A 78 24.08 16.18 -9.39
N THR A 79 24.20 17.48 -9.67
CA THR A 79 24.48 18.05 -11.00
C THR A 79 25.97 18.19 -11.22
#